data_AF-I8TVF1-F1
#
_entry.id   AF-I8TVF1-F1
#
_cell.length_a   1.000
_cell.length_b   1.000
_cell.length_c   1.000
_cell.angle_alpha   90.00
_cell.angle_beta   90.00
_cell.angle_gamma   90.00
#
_symmetry.space_group_name_H-M   'P 1'
#
loop_
_entity.id
_entity.type
_entity.pdbx_description
1 polymer ?
#
loop_
_entity_poly.entity_id
_entity_poly.type
_entity_poly.pdbx_seq_one_letter_code
_entity_poly.pdbx_strand_id
1 'polypeptide(L)' 'MGGKEIRLWRYWPFWGLHFGAHLVIGIVAMVAGLVVVAKGQILNGLALCGAALFAVLNGWAGCKQLWKSKKRRINAT' A
#
# COMPACT_ATOMS: atom_id res chain seq x y z
N MET A 1 -20.35 15.65 -3.52
CA MET A 1 -19.61 15.76 -2.24
C MET A 1 -18.13 16.01 -2.55
N GLY A 2 -17.69 17.27 -2.39
CA GLY A 2 -16.33 17.70 -2.68
C GLY A 2 -15.36 17.12 -1.66
N GLY A 3 -14.76 15.98 -1.99
CA GLY A 3 -13.62 15.47 -1.25
C GLY A 3 -12.48 16.48 -1.41
N LYS A 4 -12.01 17.05 -0.30
CA LYS A 4 -10.76 17.80 -0.23
C LYS A 4 -9.73 17.04 -1.06
N GLU A 5 -9.35 17.56 -2.22
CA GLU A 5 -8.26 16.97 -3.01
C GLU A 5 -7.02 17.08 -2.13
N ILE A 6 -6.71 15.99 -1.41
CA ILE A 6 -5.51 15.88 -0.61
C ILE A 6 -4.38 16.20 -1.58
N ARG A 7 -3.59 17.25 -1.27
CA ARG A 7 -2.44 17.69 -2.07
C ARG A 7 -1.29 16.68 -1.99
N LEU A 8 -1.58 15.39 -2.14
CA LEU A 8 -0.63 14.27 -2.21
C LEU A 8 0.48 14.57 -3.21
N TRP A 9 0.16 15.29 -4.29
CA TRP A 9 1.10 15.68 -5.32
C TRP A 9 2.18 16.68 -4.86
N ARG A 10 1.90 17.55 -3.88
CA ARG A 10 2.92 18.49 -3.37
C ARG A 10 4.07 17.74 -2.69
N TYR A 11 3.79 16.54 -2.18
CA TYR A 11 4.75 15.65 -1.56
C TYR A 11 4.80 14.31 -2.30
N TRP A 12 4.68 14.35 -3.63
CA TRP A 12 4.66 13.16 -4.49
C TRP A 12 5.79 12.16 -4.19
N PRO A 13 7.07 12.57 -4.04
CA PRO A 13 8.14 11.62 -3.73
C PRO A 13 7.98 10.97 -2.36
N PHE A 14 7.52 11.71 -1.35
CA PHE A 14 7.27 11.16 -0.01
C PHE A 14 6.15 10.12 -0.03
N TRP A 15 5.01 10.46 -0.64
CA TRP A 15 3.87 9.55 -0.72
C TRP A 15 4.18 8.33 -1.61
N GLY A 16 4.92 8.51 -2.69
CA GLY A 16 5.37 7.40 -3.54
C GLY A 16 6.28 6.43 -2.78
N LEU A 17 7.24 6.96 -2.01
CA LEU A 17 8.12 6.15 -1.16
C LEU A 17 7.35 5.45 -0.04
N HIS A 18 6.41 6.14 0.62
CA HIS A 18 5.56 5.58 1.66
C HIS A 18 4.70 4.41 1.17
N PHE A 19 4.00 4.58 0.05
CA PHE A 19 3.18 3.51 -0.54
C PHE A 19 4.03 2.36 -1.09
N GLY A 20 5.19 2.67 -1.67
CA GLY A 20 6.17 1.67 -2.09
C GLY A 20 6.69 0.83 -0.92
N ALA A 21 7.01 1.47 0.21
CA ALA A 21 7.45 0.78 1.42
C ALA A 21 6.36 -0.13 2.00
N HIS A 22 5.09 0.30 2.00
CA HIS A 22 3.97 -0.57 2.39
C HIS A 22 3.81 -1.79 1.49
N LEU A 23 4.05 -1.65 0.18
CA LEU A 23 4.05 -2.77 -0.75
C LEU A 23 5.17 -3.77 -0.43
N VAL A 24 6.40 -3.30 -0.23
CA VAL A 24 7.56 -4.16 0.10
C VAL A 24 7.37 -4.85 1.44
N ILE A 25 7.00 -4.10 2.48
CA ILE A 25 6.74 -4.65 3.83
C ILE A 25 5.59 -5.64 3.80
N GLY A 26 4.52 -5.34 3.03
CA GLY A 26 3.40 -6.25 2.84
C GLY A 26 3.81 -7.57 2.20
N ILE A 27 4.65 -7.56 1.17
CA ILE A 27 5.16 -8.78 0.53
C ILE A 27 6.00 -9.60 1.52
N VAL A 28 6.91 -8.96 2.25
CA VAL A 28 7.75 -9.63 3.26
C VAL A 28 6.89 -10.24 4.38
N ALA A 29 5.90 -9.49 4.87
CA ALA A 29 4.96 -9.97 5.89
C ALA A 29 4.09 -11.14 5.39
N MET A 30 3.72 -11.15 4.11
CA MET A 30 2.98 -12.27 3.50
C MET A 30 3.82 -13.55 3.51
N VAL A 31 5.08 -13.46 3.08
CA VAL A 31 6.00 -14.62 3.09
C VAL A 31 6.23 -15.11 4.51
N ALA A 32 6.46 -14.20 5.46
CA ALA A 32 6.61 -14.55 6.87
C ALA A 32 5.36 -15.23 7.43
N GLY A 33 4.16 -14.72 7.10
CA GLY A 33 2.88 -15.30 7.50
C GLY A 33 2.72 -16.73 6.99
N LEU A 34 3.02 -16.99 5.71
CA LEU A 34 2.98 -18.33 5.13
C LEU A 34 3.94 -19.30 5.82
N VAL A 35 5.15 -18.84 6.15
CA VAL A 35 6.12 -19.65 6.93
C VAL A 35 5.60 -19.97 8.33
N VAL A 36 4.97 -19.01 9.00
CA VAL A 36 4.38 -19.20 10.33
C VAL A 36 3.21 -20.20 10.29
N VAL A 37 2.35 -20.13 9.26
CA VAL A 37 1.30 -21.13 9.04
C VAL A 37 1.91 -22.53 8.82
N ALA A 38 2.94 -22.63 7.97
CA ALA A 38 3.61 -23.90 7.70
C ALA A 38 4.27 -24.53 8.95
N LYS A 39 4.63 -23.71 9.95
CA LYS A 39 5.16 -24.16 11.25
C LYS A 39 4.07 -24.53 12.27
N GLY A 40 2.80 -24.56 11.86
CA GLY A 40 1.67 -24.99 12.70
C GLY A 40 1.01 -23.87 13.52
N GLN A 41 1.51 -22.63 13.45
CA GLN A 41 0.88 -21.48 14.10
C GLN A 41 -0.17 -20.83 13.18
N ILE A 42 -1.24 -21.57 12.90
CA ILE A 42 -2.24 -21.23 11.88
C ILE A 42 -2.88 -19.85 12.12
N LEU A 43 -3.38 -19.58 13.34
CA LEU A 43 -4.09 -18.33 13.64
C LEU A 43 -3.18 -17.10 13.51
N ASN A 44 -1.97 -17.16 14.07
CA ASN A 44 -1.00 -16.08 14.01
C ASN A 44 -0.52 -15.84 12.57
N GLY A 45 -0.26 -16.91 11.83
CA GLY A 45 0.16 -16.83 10.44
C GLY A 45 -0.93 -16.24 9.54
N LEU A 46 -2.19 -16.64 9.72
CA LEU A 46 -3.34 -16.05 9.01
C LEU A 46 -3.54 -14.58 9.35
N ALA A 47 -3.42 -14.20 10.62
CA ALA A 47 -3.50 -12.80 11.04
C ALA A 47 -2.40 -11.95 10.37
N LEU A 48 -1.18 -12.48 10.29
CA LEU A 48 -0.06 -11.82 9.62
C LEU A 48 -0.29 -11.72 8.11
N CYS A 49 -0.79 -12.78 7.47
CA CYS A 49 -1.18 -12.74 6.05
C CYS A 49 -2.30 -11.72 5.78
N GLY A 50 -3.28 -11.61 6.68
CA GLY A 50 -4.35 -10.61 6.58
C GLY A 50 -3.81 -9.17 6.67
N ALA A 51 -2.95 -8.91 7.66
CA ALA A 51 -2.29 -7.60 7.81
C ALA A 51 -1.39 -7.27 6.60
N ALA A 52 -0.67 -8.27 6.09
CA ALA A 52 0.13 -8.15 4.88
C ALA A 52 -0.72 -7.78 3.66
N LEU A 53 -1.85 -8.47 3.45
CA LEU A 53 -2.78 -8.20 2.36
C LEU A 53 -3.33 -6.77 2.46
N PHE A 54 -3.71 -6.34 3.66
CA PHE A 54 -4.16 -4.97 3.90
C PHE A 54 -3.09 -3.94 3.54
N ALA A 55 -1.83 -4.17 3.93
CA ALA A 55 -0.72 -3.28 3.59
C ALA A 55 -0.46 -3.19 2.07
N VAL A 56 -0.48 -4.33 1.37
CA VAL A 56 -0.32 -4.38 -0.10
C VAL A 56 -1.44 -3.64 -0.80
N LEU A 57 -2.71 -3.90 -0.41
CA LEU A 57 -3.87 -3.26 -1.03
C LEU A 57 -3.88 -1.74 -0.81
N ASN A 58 -3.53 -1.28 0.39
CA ASN A 58 -3.42 0.16 0.68
C ASN A 58 -2.25 0.81 -0.07
N GLY A 59 -1.08 0.16 -0.10
CA GLY A 59 0.06 0.63 -0.89
C GLY A 59 -0.29 0.76 -2.37
N TRP A 60 -0.95 -0.25 -2.95
CA TRP A 60 -1.40 -0.23 -4.33
C TRP A 60 -2.44 0.87 -4.61
N ALA A 61 -3.46 0.98 -3.75
CA ALA A 61 -4.49 2.01 -3.88
C ALA A 61 -3.90 3.42 -3.77
N GLY A 62 -2.96 3.62 -2.85
CA GLY A 62 -2.21 4.86 -2.68
C GLY A 62 -1.39 5.22 -3.92
N CYS A 63 -0.61 4.27 -4.45
CA CYS A 63 0.13 4.43 -5.71
C CYS A 63 -0.79 4.81 -6.87
N LYS A 64 -1.95 4.13 -7.00
CA LYS A 64 -2.93 4.40 -8.07
C LYS A 64 -3.53 5.81 -7.95
N GLN A 65 -3.88 6.25 -6.74
CA GLN A 65 -4.38 7.61 -6.52
C GLN A 65 -3.30 8.66 -6.79
N LEU A 66 -2.06 8.40 -6.37
CA LEU A 66 -0.92 9.29 -6.56
C LEU A 66 -0.59 9.47 -8.05
N TRP A 67 -0.65 8.38 -8.82
CA TRP A 67 -0.52 8.41 -10.28
C TRP A 67 -1.67 9.19 -10.94
N LYS A 68 -2.92 8.92 -10.54
CA LYS A 68 -4.10 9.62 -11.08
C LYS A 68 -4.05 11.12 -10.80
N SER A 69 -3.57 11.51 -9.62
CA SER A 69 -3.34 12.91 -9.25
C SER A 69 -2.28 13.57 -10.16
N LYS A 70 -1.15 12.90 -10.43
CA LYS A 70 -0.13 13.39 -11.36
C LYS A 70 -0.67 13.57 -12.79
N LYS A 71 -1.40 12.57 -13.31
CA LYS A 71 -1.94 12.59 -14.68
C LYS A 71 -2.95 13.73 -14.90
N ARG A 72 -3.86 13.96 -13.95
CA ARG A 72 -4.84 15.06 -14.05
C ARG A 72 -4.17 16.44 -14.13
N ARG A 73 -3.04 16.61 -13.43
CA ARG A 73 -2.27 17.86 -13.41
C ARG A 73 -1.53 18.10 -14.71
N ILE A 74 -0.91 17.05 -15.29
CA ILE A 74 -0.25 17.13 -16.60
C ILE A 74 -1.25 17.55 -17.69
N ASN A 75 -2.48 17.02 -17.66
CA ASN A 75 -3.50 17.38 -18.64
C ASN A 75 -4.15 18.76 -18.39
N ALA A 76 -3.86 19.42 -17.26
CA ALA A 76 -4.41 20.73 -16.89
C ALA A 76 -3.42 21.90 -17.13
N THR A 77 -2.19 21.58 -17.53
CA THR A 77 -1.12 22.49 -17.97
C THR A 77 -0.85 22.26 -19.44
#